data_AF-A0A378SM96-F1
#
_entry.id   AF-A0A378SM96-F1
#
_cell.length_a   1.000
_cell.length_b   1.000
_cell.length_c   1.000
_cell.angle_alpha   90.00
_cell.angle_beta   90.00
_cell.angle_gamma   90.00
#
_symmetry.space_group_name_H-M   'P 1'
#
loop_
_entity.id
_entity.type
_entity.pdbx_description
1 polymer ?
#
loop_
_entity_poly.entity_id
_entity_poly.type
_entity_poly.pdbx_seq_one_letter_code
_entity_poly.pdbx_strand_id
1 'polypeptide(L)'
;MNVPVAASPPTLVRTVVRVAVIACVAAAVLIVELTSSRGVSWRLITFTYQANLLAAAYYLWTFVAPRANGRVGLRGAVVLYVVMAGVVWNLFLTEHSMGYTPANLLLHVAVPVLVIADWVLVGRGVTRVPWWYPVAWLAYPAAYLLLALLVLNTAGRRAPYYFLDPGSVGAPAVALNVAMLAACVLAAGYALLGVNRGASTLRADAA
;
A
#
# COMPACT_ATOMS: atom_id res chain seq x y z
N MET A 1 -11.72 -32.88 19.29
CA MET A 1 -12.47 -32.46 18.08
C MET A 1 -12.47 -30.93 18.06
N ASN A 2 -11.69 -30.30 17.19
CA ASN A 2 -11.75 -28.84 17.01
C ASN A 2 -12.96 -28.52 16.15
N VAL A 3 -14.04 -28.03 16.77
CA VAL A 3 -15.17 -27.47 16.05
C VAL A 3 -14.64 -26.32 15.19
N PRO A 4 -14.84 -26.31 13.86
CA PRO A 4 -14.44 -25.18 13.05
C PRO A 4 -15.31 -23.99 13.47
N VAL A 5 -14.69 -23.00 14.13
CA VAL A 5 -15.34 -21.74 14.46
C VAL A 5 -15.78 -21.11 13.14
N ALA A 6 -17.09 -21.08 12.90
CA ALA A 6 -17.66 -20.41 11.74
C ALA A 6 -17.19 -18.95 11.72
N ALA A 7 -16.63 -18.51 10.60
CA ALA A 7 -16.19 -17.13 10.45
C ALA A 7 -17.40 -16.20 10.63
N SER A 8 -17.33 -15.26 11.58
CA SER A 8 -18.40 -14.29 11.78
C SER A 8 -18.70 -13.53 10.48
N PRO A 9 -20.00 -13.29 10.17
CA PRO A 9 -20.39 -12.61 8.95
C PRO A 9 -19.73 -11.21 8.84
N PRO A 10 -19.54 -10.69 7.62
CA PRO A 10 -19.02 -9.34 7.44
C PRO A 10 -19.88 -8.29 8.10
N THR A 11 -19.24 -7.41 8.89
CA THR A 11 -19.89 -6.18 9.31
C THR A 11 -20.13 -5.30 8.08
N LEU A 12 -21.25 -4.57 8.05
CA LEU A 12 -21.57 -3.66 6.95
C LEU A 12 -20.43 -2.67 6.69
N VAL A 13 -19.83 -2.13 7.75
CA VAL A 13 -18.67 -1.23 7.70
C VAL A 13 -17.50 -1.86 6.95
N ARG A 14 -17.17 -3.13 7.24
CA ARG A 14 -16.10 -3.86 6.53
C ARG A 14 -16.38 -3.95 5.03
N THR A 15 -17.59 -4.34 4.68
CA THR A 15 -17.98 -4.49 3.27
C THR A 15 -17.89 -3.14 2.56
N VAL A 16 -18.46 -2.08 3.14
CA VAL A 16 -18.49 -0.74 2.54
C VAL A 16 -17.08 -0.21 2.31
N VAL A 17 -16.19 -0.23 3.31
CA VAL A 17 -14.84 0.31 3.17
C VAL A 17 -14.05 -0.43 2.09
N ARG A 18 -14.16 -1.76 2.03
CA ARG A 18 -13.41 -2.56 1.05
C ARG A 18 -13.93 -2.41 -0.37
N VAL A 19 -15.26 -2.32 -0.53
CA VAL A 19 -15.86 -1.99 -1.82
C VAL A 19 -15.42 -0.59 -2.26
N ALA A 20 -15.38 0.37 -1.34
CA ALA A 20 -14.89 1.72 -1.64
C ALA A 20 -13.42 1.71 -2.12
N VAL A 21 -12.53 0.96 -1.45
CA VAL A 21 -11.14 0.80 -1.93
C VAL A 21 -11.10 0.26 -3.35
N ILE A 22 -11.80 -0.86 -3.62
CA ILE A 22 -11.82 -1.49 -4.94
C ILE A 22 -12.37 -0.52 -5.99
N ALA A 23 -13.46 0.18 -5.68
CA ALA A 23 -14.09 1.14 -6.56
C ALA A 23 -13.18 2.34 -6.86
N CYS A 24 -12.49 2.90 -5.85
CA CYS A 24 -11.53 3.99 -6.06
C CYS A 24 -10.38 3.57 -6.97
N VAL A 25 -9.83 2.37 -6.79
CA VAL A 25 -8.74 1.86 -7.63
C VAL A 25 -9.22 1.62 -9.06
N ALA A 26 -10.37 0.97 -9.23
CA ALA A 26 -10.96 0.71 -10.55
C ALA A 26 -11.30 2.02 -11.29
N ALA A 27 -11.90 2.99 -10.59
CA ALA A 27 -12.22 4.30 -11.14
C ALA A 27 -10.95 5.06 -11.55
N ALA A 28 -9.89 5.05 -10.73
CA ALA A 28 -8.63 5.70 -11.08
C ALA A 28 -7.98 5.09 -12.33
N VAL A 29 -7.97 3.76 -12.44
CA VAL A 29 -7.47 3.04 -13.63
C VAL A 29 -8.29 3.41 -14.86
N LEU A 30 -9.62 3.40 -14.76
CA LEU A 30 -10.52 3.75 -15.86
C LEU A 30 -10.34 5.22 -16.29
N ILE A 31 -10.31 6.14 -15.33
CA ILE A 31 -10.08 7.58 -15.60
C ILE A 31 -8.77 7.75 -16.36
N VAL A 32 -7.69 7.11 -15.93
CA VAL A 32 -6.41 7.23 -16.64
C VAL A 32 -6.46 6.63 -18.03
N GLU A 33 -7.07 5.47 -18.19
CA GLU A 33 -7.20 4.84 -19.51
C GLU A 33 -7.95 5.74 -20.50
N LEU A 34 -9.01 6.40 -20.03
CA LEU A 34 -9.85 7.27 -20.87
C LEU A 34 -9.27 8.68 -21.09
N THR A 35 -8.36 9.15 -20.23
CA THR A 35 -7.87 10.53 -20.27
C THR A 35 -6.39 10.66 -20.63
N SER A 36 -5.61 9.58 -20.56
CA SER A 36 -4.17 9.62 -20.82
C SER A 36 -3.83 9.23 -22.26
N SER A 37 -3.11 10.09 -22.97
CA SER A 37 -2.66 9.85 -24.35
C SER A 37 -1.76 8.63 -24.55
N ARG A 38 -1.17 8.10 -23.47
CA ARG A 38 -0.33 6.88 -23.48
C ARG A 38 -1.04 5.67 -22.83
N GLY A 39 -2.31 5.82 -22.44
CA GLY A 39 -3.08 4.82 -21.71
C GLY A 39 -2.53 4.53 -20.30
N VAL A 40 -3.09 3.53 -19.64
CA VAL A 40 -2.70 3.10 -18.29
C VAL A 40 -1.39 2.30 -18.27
N SER A 41 -0.99 1.72 -19.41
CA SER A 41 0.12 0.76 -19.52
C SER A 41 1.41 1.24 -18.86
N TRP A 42 1.80 2.50 -19.09
CA TRP A 42 2.98 3.09 -18.45
C TRP A 42 2.79 3.29 -16.94
N ARG A 43 1.59 3.67 -16.50
CA ARG A 43 1.30 3.90 -15.08
C ARG A 43 1.35 2.63 -14.26
N LEU A 44 1.02 1.48 -14.85
CA LEU A 44 1.09 0.17 -14.20
C LEU A 44 2.51 -0.19 -13.75
N ILE A 45 3.54 0.40 -14.35
CA ILE A 45 4.94 0.19 -13.94
C ILE A 45 5.27 0.98 -12.66
N THR A 46 4.47 1.99 -12.29
CA THR A 46 4.74 2.81 -11.09
C THR A 46 4.32 2.11 -9.80
N PHE A 47 5.07 2.33 -8.72
CA PHE A 47 4.84 1.71 -7.41
C PHE A 47 3.42 1.95 -6.91
N THR A 48 2.91 3.18 -7.07
CA THR A 48 1.57 3.55 -6.62
C THR A 48 0.51 2.69 -7.28
N TYR A 49 0.56 2.47 -8.60
CA TYR A 49 -0.43 1.64 -9.29
C TYR A 49 -0.30 0.19 -8.85
N GLN A 50 0.92 -0.34 -8.76
CA GLN A 50 1.12 -1.72 -8.32
C GLN A 50 0.61 -1.93 -6.88
N ALA A 51 0.95 -1.03 -5.94
CA ALA A 51 0.50 -1.10 -4.55
C ALA A 51 -1.03 -1.02 -4.41
N ASN A 52 -1.67 -0.10 -5.15
CA ASN A 52 -3.13 0.05 -5.13
C ASN A 52 -3.85 -1.14 -5.79
N LEU A 53 -3.31 -1.70 -6.87
CA LEU A 53 -3.85 -2.91 -7.50
C LEU A 53 -3.70 -4.14 -6.60
N LEU A 54 -2.55 -4.28 -5.91
CA LEU A 54 -2.37 -5.31 -4.89
C LEU A 54 -3.39 -5.15 -3.75
N ALA A 55 -3.72 -3.92 -3.37
CA ALA A 55 -4.76 -3.66 -2.37
C ALA A 55 -6.15 -4.05 -2.86
N ALA A 56 -6.55 -3.62 -4.05
CA ALA A 56 -7.83 -4.00 -4.65
C ALA A 56 -7.95 -5.51 -4.80
N ALA A 57 -6.90 -6.18 -5.28
CA ALA A 57 -6.85 -7.64 -5.41
C ALA A 57 -6.95 -8.35 -4.06
N TYR A 58 -6.23 -7.88 -3.04
CA TYR A 58 -6.33 -8.42 -1.68
C TYR A 58 -7.76 -8.30 -1.14
N TYR A 59 -8.37 -7.12 -1.24
CA TYR A 59 -9.73 -6.91 -0.74
C TYR A 59 -10.77 -7.70 -1.54
N LEU A 60 -10.63 -7.81 -2.86
CA LEU A 60 -11.48 -8.68 -3.68
C LEU A 60 -11.34 -10.15 -3.24
N TRP A 61 -10.12 -10.61 -2.99
CA TRP A 61 -9.87 -11.96 -2.50
C TRP A 61 -10.56 -12.24 -1.17
N THR A 62 -10.70 -11.24 -0.29
CA THR A 62 -11.44 -11.42 0.97
C THR A 62 -12.94 -11.65 0.80
N PHE A 63 -13.53 -11.26 -0.33
CA PHE A 63 -14.93 -11.55 -0.67
C PHE A 63 -15.10 -12.95 -1.26
N VAL A 64 -14.14 -13.40 -2.08
CA VAL A 64 -14.17 -14.74 -2.71
C VAL A 64 -13.74 -15.84 -1.73
N ALA A 65 -12.78 -15.55 -0.85
CA ALA A 65 -12.24 -16.48 0.12
C ALA A 65 -12.16 -15.82 1.50
N PRO A 66 -13.19 -15.96 2.35
CA PRO A 66 -13.24 -15.31 3.67
C PRO A 66 -12.02 -15.60 4.57
N ARG A 67 -11.38 -16.76 4.39
CA ARG A 67 -10.11 -17.15 5.04
C ARG A 67 -8.94 -16.20 4.77
N ALA A 68 -8.95 -15.43 3.68
CA ALA A 68 -7.95 -14.40 3.40
C ALA A 68 -7.94 -13.27 4.45
N ASN A 69 -9.04 -13.07 5.17
CA ASN A 69 -9.12 -12.11 6.28
C ASN A 69 -8.15 -12.43 7.43
N GLY A 70 -7.87 -13.72 7.66
CA GLY A 70 -6.92 -14.15 8.69
C GLY A 70 -5.45 -13.89 8.33
N ARG A 71 -5.16 -13.49 7.08
CA ARG A 71 -3.79 -13.20 6.62
C ARG A 71 -3.38 -11.77 6.97
N VAL A 72 -3.35 -11.47 8.27
CA VAL A 72 -3.04 -10.14 8.82
C VAL A 72 -1.70 -9.61 8.34
N GLY A 73 -0.72 -10.49 8.11
CA GLY A 73 0.58 -10.11 7.53
C GLY A 73 0.50 -9.53 6.14
N LEU A 74 -0.26 -10.17 5.26
CA LEU A 74 -0.43 -9.71 3.89
C LEU A 74 -1.24 -8.41 3.85
N ARG A 75 -2.29 -8.32 4.68
CA ARG A 75 -3.07 -7.09 4.85
C ARG A 75 -2.18 -5.93 5.33
N GLY A 76 -1.32 -6.18 6.32
CA GLY A 76 -0.38 -5.19 6.84
C GLY A 76 0.60 -4.70 5.77
N ALA A 77 1.15 -5.61 4.96
CA ALA A 77 2.01 -5.26 3.82
C ALA A 77 1.27 -4.35 2.82
N VAL A 78 0.06 -4.73 2.43
CA VAL A 78 -0.79 -3.97 1.50
C VAL A 78 -1.07 -2.56 2.03
N VAL A 79 -1.51 -2.45 3.29
CA VAL A 79 -1.76 -1.16 3.94
C VAL A 79 -0.49 -0.31 3.94
N LEU A 80 0.64 -0.89 4.34
CA LEU A 80 1.93 -0.20 4.37
C LEU A 80 2.31 0.34 2.99
N TYR A 81 2.22 -0.47 1.93
CA TYR A 81 2.62 -0.04 0.59
C TYR A 81 1.76 1.08 0.05
N VAL A 82 0.44 0.98 0.21
CA VAL A 82 -0.50 2.03 -0.22
C VAL A 82 -0.26 3.33 0.56
N VAL A 83 -0.11 3.25 1.88
CA VAL A 83 0.14 4.44 2.72
C VAL A 83 1.47 5.09 2.35
N MET A 84 2.53 4.31 2.19
CA MET A 84 3.83 4.82 1.76
C MET A 84 3.76 5.47 0.38
N ALA A 85 3.03 4.87 -0.57
CA ALA A 85 2.82 5.45 -1.89
C ALA A 85 2.06 6.79 -1.84
N GLY A 86 1.06 6.90 -0.96
CA GLY A 86 0.34 8.15 -0.72
C GLY A 86 1.24 9.22 -0.10
N VAL A 87 1.96 8.88 0.98
CA VAL A 87 2.84 9.81 1.71
C VAL A 87 3.97 10.31 0.82
N VAL A 88 4.71 9.40 0.17
CA VAL A 88 5.83 9.79 -0.70
C VAL A 88 5.35 10.67 -1.84
N TRP A 89 4.18 10.38 -2.43
CA TRP A 89 3.67 11.21 -3.49
C TRP A 89 3.28 12.61 -3.02
N ASN A 90 2.52 12.73 -1.92
CA ASN A 90 2.08 14.03 -1.42
C ASN A 90 3.25 14.92 -1.00
N LEU A 91 4.31 14.33 -0.42
CA LEU A 91 5.47 15.08 0.08
C LEU A 91 6.49 15.43 -1.01
N PHE A 92 6.70 14.54 -1.99
CA PHE A 92 7.83 14.68 -2.92
C PHE A 92 7.42 14.78 -4.39
N LEU A 93 6.25 14.27 -4.78
CA LEU A 93 5.91 14.07 -6.20
C LEU A 93 4.74 14.92 -6.69
N THR A 94 4.02 15.62 -5.83
CA THR A 94 2.88 16.47 -6.22
C THR A 94 3.28 17.47 -7.31
N GLU A 95 4.37 18.21 -7.10
CA GLU A 95 4.90 19.22 -8.04
C GLU A 95 5.63 18.62 -9.25
N HIS A 96 6.05 17.36 -9.16
CA HIS A 96 6.76 16.64 -10.21
C HIS A 96 5.84 15.71 -11.02
N SER A 97 4.54 15.78 -10.75
CA SER A 97 3.49 15.00 -11.41
C SER A 97 2.42 15.93 -12.00
N MET A 98 1.29 15.39 -12.44
CA MET A 98 0.16 16.17 -12.97
C MET A 98 -0.68 16.85 -11.87
N GLY A 99 -0.18 16.93 -10.63
CA GLY A 99 -0.91 17.45 -9.47
C GLY A 99 -2.13 16.60 -9.08
N TYR A 100 -3.09 17.21 -8.39
CA TYR A 100 -4.29 16.54 -7.85
C TYR A 100 -5.37 16.29 -8.91
N THR A 101 -5.04 15.52 -9.95
CA THR A 101 -6.05 14.95 -10.87
C THR A 101 -7.00 14.01 -10.10
N PRO A 102 -8.22 13.74 -10.61
CA PRO A 102 -9.13 12.79 -9.97
C PRO A 102 -8.48 11.43 -9.68
N ALA A 103 -7.72 10.87 -10.63
CA ALA A 103 -7.01 9.61 -10.42
C ALA A 103 -5.93 9.71 -9.32
N ASN A 104 -5.19 10.82 -9.25
CA ASN A 104 -4.18 11.02 -8.22
C ASN A 104 -4.81 11.21 -6.84
N LEU A 105 -5.92 11.96 -6.74
CA LEU A 105 -6.69 12.08 -5.50
C LEU A 105 -7.17 10.71 -4.99
N LEU A 106 -7.70 9.88 -5.90
CA LEU A 106 -8.14 8.54 -5.55
C LEU A 106 -6.98 7.68 -5.02
N LEU A 107 -5.86 7.59 -5.74
CA LEU A 107 -4.78 6.66 -5.42
C LEU A 107 -3.81 7.14 -4.34
N HIS A 108 -3.65 8.45 -4.16
CA HIS A 108 -2.69 9.04 -3.21
C HIS A 108 -3.34 9.62 -1.96
N VAL A 109 -4.67 9.77 -1.93
CA VAL A 109 -5.39 10.29 -0.76
C VAL A 109 -6.52 9.34 -0.34
N ALA A 110 -7.50 9.10 -1.21
CA ALA A 110 -8.70 8.36 -0.83
C ALA A 110 -8.39 6.91 -0.43
N VAL A 111 -7.67 6.16 -1.27
CA VAL A 111 -7.33 4.77 -0.98
C VAL A 111 -6.43 4.64 0.27
N PRO A 112 -5.34 5.42 0.45
CA PRO A 112 -4.58 5.45 1.70
C PRO A 112 -5.44 5.67 2.96
N VAL A 113 -6.38 6.62 2.93
CA VAL A 113 -7.29 6.86 4.06
C VAL A 113 -8.21 5.66 4.29
N LEU A 114 -8.78 5.09 3.23
CA LEU A 114 -9.69 3.95 3.32
C LEU A 114 -9.00 2.68 3.84
N VAL A 115 -7.75 2.39 3.44
CA VAL A 115 -7.03 1.21 3.93
C VAL A 115 -6.61 1.36 5.40
N ILE A 116 -6.29 2.59 5.85
CA ILE A 116 -6.08 2.89 7.27
C ILE A 116 -7.40 2.72 8.03
N ALA A 117 -8.51 3.23 7.50
CA ALA A 117 -9.82 3.08 8.10
C ALA A 117 -10.22 1.60 8.22
N ASP A 118 -10.03 0.79 7.17
CA ASP A 118 -10.20 -0.67 7.22
C ASP A 118 -9.32 -1.26 8.33
N TRP A 119 -8.03 -0.92 8.36
CA TRP A 119 -7.05 -1.41 9.34
C TRP A 119 -7.41 -1.11 10.80
N VAL A 120 -8.06 0.03 11.07
CA VAL A 120 -8.49 0.44 12.42
C VAL A 120 -9.89 -0.11 12.75
N LEU A 121 -10.89 0.09 11.88
CA LEU A 121 -12.31 -0.14 12.18
C LEU A 121 -12.73 -1.60 12.09
N VAL A 122 -12.18 -2.35 11.13
CA VAL A 122 -12.63 -3.73 10.85
C VAL A 122 -12.08 -4.74 11.87
N GLY A 123 -11.06 -4.35 12.65
CA GLY A 123 -10.36 -5.25 13.54
C GLY A 123 -9.54 -6.31 12.79
N ARG A 124 -8.70 -7.03 13.52
CA ARG A 124 -7.59 -7.83 12.95
C ARG A 124 -7.61 -9.30 13.37
N GLY A 125 -8.68 -9.75 14.04
CA GLY A 125 -8.69 -11.03 14.75
C GLY A 125 -7.66 -11.05 15.89
N VAL A 126 -7.43 -12.23 16.48
CA VAL A 126 -6.46 -12.44 17.60
C VAL A 126 -5.08 -12.88 17.07
N THR A 127 -4.85 -12.79 15.76
CA THR A 127 -3.65 -13.33 15.10
C THR A 127 -2.42 -12.49 15.44
N ARG A 128 -1.49 -13.07 16.21
CA ARG A 128 -0.19 -12.44 16.50
C ARG A 128 0.61 -12.31 15.22
N VAL A 129 0.96 -11.07 14.87
CA VAL A 129 1.87 -10.77 13.77
C VAL A 129 3.31 -10.88 14.28
N PRO A 130 4.16 -11.74 13.67
CA PRO A 130 5.57 -11.87 14.06
C PRO A 130 6.35 -10.56 13.91
N TRP A 131 7.35 -10.37 14.78
CA TRP A 131 8.16 -9.14 14.80
C TRP A 131 8.97 -8.91 13.52
N TRP A 132 9.28 -9.98 12.77
CA TRP A 132 10.06 -9.92 11.54
C TRP A 132 9.24 -9.53 10.31
N TYR A 133 7.91 -9.44 10.41
CA TYR A 133 7.06 -9.08 9.26
C TYR A 133 7.39 -7.72 8.64
N PRO A 134 7.58 -6.63 9.41
CA PRO A 134 8.04 -5.34 8.86
C PRO A 134 9.33 -5.46 8.04
N VAL A 135 10.25 -6.32 8.46
CA VAL A 135 11.49 -6.60 7.71
C VAL A 135 11.18 -7.36 6.42
N ALA A 136 10.35 -8.40 6.48
CA ALA A 136 9.93 -9.13 5.28
C ALA A 136 9.14 -8.25 4.30
N TRP A 137 8.40 -7.26 4.79
CA TRP A 137 7.66 -6.32 3.94
C TRP A 137 8.57 -5.41 3.12
N LEU A 138 9.85 -5.24 3.47
CA LEU A 138 10.82 -4.53 2.62
C LEU A 138 11.08 -5.23 1.29
N ALA A 139 10.81 -6.54 1.18
CA ALA A 139 11.12 -7.31 -0.02
C ALA A 139 10.49 -6.70 -1.28
N TYR A 140 9.23 -6.25 -1.19
CA TYR A 140 8.53 -5.68 -2.34
C TYR A 140 9.02 -4.28 -2.73
N PRO A 141 9.14 -3.29 -1.82
CA PRO A 141 9.81 -2.02 -2.12
C PRO A 141 11.24 -2.18 -2.62
N ALA A 142 12.01 -3.14 -2.10
CA ALA A 142 13.36 -3.42 -2.57
C ALA A 142 13.38 -3.98 -4.00
N ALA A 143 12.49 -4.93 -4.31
CA ALA A 143 12.33 -5.44 -5.68
C ALA A 143 11.90 -4.32 -6.65
N TYR A 144 11.00 -3.44 -6.21
CA TYR A 144 10.59 -2.29 -6.99
C TYR A 144 11.73 -1.27 -7.19
N LEU A 145 12.55 -1.03 -6.18
CA LEU A 145 13.73 -0.17 -6.30
C LEU A 145 14.66 -0.69 -7.40
N LEU A 146 14.93 -2.00 -7.43
CA LEU A 146 15.73 -2.61 -8.49
C LEU A 146 15.09 -2.40 -9.87
N LEU A 147 13.78 -2.60 -9.99
CA LEU A 147 13.04 -2.31 -11.22
C LEU A 147 13.17 -0.82 -11.61
N ALA A 148 13.03 0.10 -10.66
CA ALA A 148 13.10 1.52 -10.91
C ALA A 148 14.50 1.94 -11.38
N LEU A 149 15.55 1.47 -10.72
CA LEU A 149 16.94 1.76 -11.09
C LEU A 149 17.31 1.13 -12.44
N LEU A 150 16.85 -0.10 -12.71
CA LEU A 150 17.19 -0.80 -13.95
C LEU A 150 16.38 -0.29 -15.14
N VAL A 151 15.06 -0.10 -15.01
CA VAL A 151 14.18 0.18 -16.16
C VAL A 151 13.99 1.69 -16.35
N LEU A 152 13.70 2.44 -15.29
CA LEU A 152 13.32 3.85 -15.45
C LEU A 152 14.53 4.75 -15.70
N ASN A 153 15.70 4.43 -15.11
CA ASN A 153 16.89 5.24 -15.31
C ASN A 153 17.69 4.87 -16.57
N THR A 154 17.62 3.62 -17.06
CA THR A 154 18.39 3.20 -18.25
C THR A 154 17.60 3.29 -19.56
N ALA A 155 16.26 3.17 -19.53
CA ALA A 155 15.45 3.13 -20.75
C ALA A 155 15.08 4.52 -21.32
N GLY A 156 15.80 5.59 -20.92
CA GLY A 156 15.62 6.94 -21.45
C GLY A 156 14.29 7.63 -21.11
N ARG A 157 13.41 6.98 -20.33
CA ARG A 157 12.15 7.56 -19.84
C ARG A 157 12.32 7.87 -18.36
N ARG A 158 12.75 9.10 -18.05
CA ARG A 158 13.00 9.59 -16.68
C ARG A 158 11.98 9.01 -15.70
N ALA A 159 12.48 8.30 -14.69
CA ALA A 159 11.68 7.87 -13.56
C ALA A 159 10.93 9.10 -13.00
N PRO A 160 9.66 8.96 -12.56
CA PRO A 160 9.00 10.03 -11.84
C PRO A 160 9.65 10.33 -10.47
N TYR A 161 10.68 9.56 -10.09
CA TYR A 161 11.38 9.63 -8.81
C TYR A 161 12.73 10.32 -8.99
N TYR A 162 12.75 11.66 -9.06
CA TYR A 162 13.99 12.43 -9.19
C TYR A 162 15.01 12.09 -8.08
N PHE A 163 14.52 11.75 -6.88
CA PHE A 163 15.32 11.35 -5.72
C PHE A 163 16.02 9.98 -5.86
N LEU A 164 15.68 9.20 -6.90
CA LEU A 164 16.36 7.94 -7.26
C LEU A 164 17.23 8.07 -8.51
N ASP A 165 17.35 9.26 -9.08
CA ASP A 165 18.15 9.52 -10.28
C ASP A 165 19.52 10.12 -9.90
N PRO A 166 20.64 9.39 -10.10
CA PRO A 166 21.98 9.91 -9.84
C PRO A 166 22.31 11.16 -10.67
N GLY A 167 21.70 11.33 -11.84
CA GLY A 167 21.87 12.53 -12.67
C GLY A 167 21.16 13.76 -12.11
N SER A 168 20.15 13.57 -11.27
CA SER A 168 19.37 14.65 -10.64
C SER A 168 19.91 15.05 -9.27
N VAL A 169 20.29 14.08 -8.42
CA VAL A 169 20.68 14.35 -7.03
C VAL A 169 22.09 13.87 -6.66
N GLY A 170 22.79 13.16 -7.56
CA GLY A 170 24.09 12.55 -7.30
C GLY A 170 23.99 11.19 -6.62
N ALA A 171 24.95 10.29 -6.91
CA ALA A 171 24.95 8.92 -6.39
C ALA A 171 24.96 8.82 -4.84
N PRO A 172 25.72 9.65 -4.09
CA PRO A 172 25.66 9.63 -2.63
C PRO A 172 24.28 9.98 -2.07
N ALA A 173 23.60 10.95 -2.68
CA ALA A 173 22.26 11.33 -2.26
C ALA A 173 21.23 10.24 -2.57
N VAL A 174 21.34 9.55 -3.72
CA VAL A 174 20.48 8.39 -4.02
C VAL A 174 20.64 7.30 -2.96
N ALA A 175 21.87 6.98 -2.55
CA ALA A 175 22.11 5.99 -1.50
C ALA A 175 21.47 6.40 -0.16
N LEU A 176 21.59 7.68 0.21
CA LEU A 176 20.96 8.22 1.41
C LEU A 176 19.42 8.17 1.33
N ASN A 177 18.84 8.58 0.20
CA ASN A 177 17.39 8.55 -0.03
C ASN A 177 16.84 7.14 0.07
N VAL A 178 17.52 6.15 -0.52
CA VAL A 178 17.15 4.73 -0.41
C VAL A 178 17.19 4.26 1.05
N ALA A 179 18.24 4.61 1.80
CA ALA A 179 18.36 4.26 3.22
C ALA A 179 17.23 4.89 4.06
N MET A 180 16.92 6.17 3.82
CA MET A 180 15.82 6.87 4.48
C MET A 180 14.46 6.25 4.14
N LEU A 181 14.19 5.93 2.87
CA LEU A 181 12.97 5.26 2.45
C LEU A 181 12.82 3.90 3.13
N ALA A 182 13.89 3.10 3.19
CA ALA A 182 13.88 1.81 3.89
C ALA A 182 13.59 1.99 5.39
N ALA A 183 14.23 2.99 6.03
CA ALA A 183 13.97 3.33 7.43
C ALA A 183 12.51 3.76 7.66
N CYS A 184 11.93 4.57 6.78
CA CYS A 184 10.52 4.96 6.86
C CYS A 184 9.58 3.77 6.70
N VAL A 185 9.85 2.86 5.75
CA VAL A 185 9.05 1.63 5.57
C VAL A 185 9.11 0.76 6.83
N LEU A 186 10.29 0.59 7.42
CA LEU A 186 10.45 -0.14 8.68
C LEU A 186 9.72 0.53 9.83
N ALA A 187 9.90 1.85 10.01
CA ALA A 187 9.26 2.61 11.07
C ALA A 187 7.72 2.53 10.96
N ALA A 188 7.17 2.72 9.76
CA ALA A 188 5.73 2.58 9.52
C ALA A 188 5.25 1.13 9.71
N GLY A 189 6.02 0.14 9.26
CA GLY A 189 5.70 -1.28 9.48
C GLY A 189 5.67 -1.66 10.96
N TYR A 190 6.66 -1.21 11.75
CA TYR A 190 6.68 -1.41 13.19
C TYR A 190 5.61 -0.60 13.91
N ALA A 191 5.24 0.59 13.45
CA ALA A 191 4.10 1.35 13.98
C ALA A 191 2.79 0.59 13.75
N LEU A 192 2.56 0.04 12.55
CA LEU A 192 1.41 -0.81 12.25
C LEU A 192 1.36 -2.05 13.16
N LEU A 193 2.53 -2.65 13.45
CA LEU A 193 2.67 -3.76 14.39
C LEU A 193 2.44 -3.34 15.85
N GLY A 194 2.89 -2.16 16.28
CA GLY A 194 2.67 -1.62 17.62
C GLY A 194 1.19 -1.39 17.90
N VAL A 195 0.49 -0.75 16.96
CA VAL A 195 -0.98 -0.59 17.01
C VAL A 195 -1.67 -1.96 17.07
N ASN A 196 -1.10 -2.99 16.42
CA ASN A 196 -1.66 -4.35 16.48
C ASN A 196 -1.57 -4.96 17.88
N ARG A 197 -0.46 -4.74 18.60
CA ARG A 197 -0.27 -5.27 19.96
C ARG A 197 -1.20 -4.57 20.96
N GLY A 198 -1.27 -3.23 20.93
CA GLY A 198 -2.10 -2.46 21.87
C GLY A 198 -3.60 -2.71 21.72
N ALA A 199 -4.09 -2.91 20.48
CA ALA A 199 -5.50 -3.25 20.26
C ALA A 199 -5.86 -4.67 20.71
N SER A 200 -4.88 -5.58 20.74
CA SER A 200 -5.08 -6.97 21.18
C SER A 200 -5.17 -7.08 22.71
N THR A 201 -4.38 -6.29 23.45
CA THR A 201 -4.40 -6.28 24.92
C THR A 201 -5.70 -5.69 25.45
N LEU A 202 -6.16 -4.55 24.92
CA LEU A 202 -7.42 -3.92 25.35
C LEU A 202 -8.66 -4.82 25.17
N ARG A 203 -8.65 -5.70 24.16
CA ARG A 203 -9.75 -6.66 23.94
C ARG A 203 -9.66 -7.88 24.85
N ALA A 204 -8.46 -8.26 25.29
CA ALA A 204 -8.28 -9.32 26.27
C ALA A 204 -8.73 -8.87 27.67
N ASP A 205 -8.54 -7.60 28.01
CA ASP A 205 -8.97 -7.03 29.30
C ASP A 205 -10.50 -6.81 29.37
N ALA A 206 -11.18 -6.73 28.22
CA ALA A 206 -12.62 -6.48 28.11
C ALA A 206 -13.49 -7.75 27.91
N ALA A 207 -12.87 -8.93 27.84
CA ALA A 207 -13.53 -10.22 27.62
C ALA A 207 -13.45 -11.10 28.88
#